data_AF-A0AAN8FQU7-F1
#
_entry.id   AF-A0AAN8FQU7-F1
#
_cell.length_a   1.000
_cell.length_b   1.000
_cell.length_c   1.000
_cell.angle_alpha   90.00
_cell.angle_beta   90.00
_cell.angle_gamma   90.00
#
_symmetry.space_group_name_H-M   'P 1'
#
loop_
_entity.id
_entity.type
_entity.pdbx_description
1 polymer ?
#
loop_
_entity_poly.entity_id
_entity_poly.type
_entity_poly.pdbx_seq_one_letter_code
_entity_poly.pdbx_strand_id
1 'polypeptide(L)' 'VMDYDLLSSNDEIGHAIIGPLGGETGARQWREVIDHPETPVALWHRLSPQW' A
#
# COMPACT_ATOMS: atom_id res chain seq x y z
N VAL A 1 -5.57 3.29 4.10
CA VAL A 1 -7.02 3.30 3.84
C VAL A 1 -7.66 3.87 5.08
N MET A 2 -8.51 4.88 4.90
CA MET A 2 -9.16 5.59 6.00
C MET A 2 -10.65 5.30 5.94
N ASP A 3 -11.28 5.16 7.10
CA ASP A 3 -12.71 5.28 7.26
C ASP A 3 -13.07 6.76 7.40
N TYR A 4 -14.09 7.21 6.68
CA TYR A 4 -14.47 8.62 6.68
C TYR A 4 -15.61 8.85 7.66
N ASP A 5 -15.38 9.76 8.61
CA ASP A 5 -16.38 10.21 9.56
C ASP A 5 -16.73 11.68 9.34
N LEU A 6 -18.03 11.96 9.23
CA LEU A 6 -18.54 13.31 8.99
C LEU A 6 -18.44 14.22 10.23
N LEU A 7 -18.59 13.64 11.41
CA LEU A 7 -18.74 14.37 12.68
C LEU A 7 -17.55 14.21 13.64
N SER A 8 -16.61 13.33 13.32
CA SER A 8 -15.41 13.04 14.12
C SER A 8 -14.16 13.01 13.22
N SER A 9 -13.00 12.73 13.81
CA SER A 9 -11.81 12.41 13.04
C SER A 9 -11.97 11.09 12.29
N ASN A 10 -11.45 11.02 11.07
CA ASN A 10 -11.35 9.78 10.31
C ASN A 10 -10.45 8.77 11.01
N ASP A 11 -10.89 7.52 11.06
CA ASP A 11 -10.12 6.41 11.62
C ASP A 11 -9.31 5.68 10.55
N GLU A 12 -8.14 5.17 10.92
CA GLU A 12 -7.35 4.34 10.03
C GLU A 12 -7.90 2.91 10.01
N ILE A 13 -8.26 2.43 8.81
CA ILE A 13 -8.57 1.00 8.60
C ILE A 13 -7.27 0.18 8.51
N GLY A 14 -6.23 0.78 7.91
CA GLY A 14 -4.88 0.23 7.84
C GLY A 14 -4.11 0.74 6.63
N HIS A 15 -2.83 0.41 6.52
CA HIS A 15 -1.95 0.89 5.45
C HIS A 15 -1.16 -0.24 4.79
N ALA A 16 -0.57 0.06 3.63
CA ALA A 16 0.43 -0.79 2.98
C ALA A 16 1.56 0.09 2.49
N ILE A 17 2.79 -0.43 2.56
CA ILE A 17 3.99 0.28 2.10
C ILE A 17 4.48 -0.42 0.83
N ILE A 18 4.52 0.33 -0.28
CA ILE A 18 5.10 -0.12 -1.55
C ILE A 18 6.44 0.59 -1.70
N GLY A 19 7.52 -0.17 -1.63
CA GLY A 19 8.88 0.37 -1.57
C GLY A 19 9.85 -0.62 -0.93
N PRO A 20 11.14 -0.24 -0.81
CA PRO A 20 12.18 -1.11 -0.24
C PRO A 20 11.93 -1.51 1.22
N LEU A 21 11.16 -0.70 1.96
CA LEU A 21 10.78 -0.94 3.36
C LEU A 21 9.40 -1.61 3.49
N GLY A 22 8.74 -1.91 2.37
CA GLY A 22 7.49 -2.66 2.37
C GLY A 22 7.69 -4.12 2.77
N GLY A 23 6.61 -4.77 3.19
CA GLY A 23 6.59 -6.23 3.30
C GLY A 23 6.86 -6.90 1.95
N GLU A 24 7.00 -8.23 1.95
CA GLU A 24 7.40 -9.02 0.77
C GLU A 24 6.68 -8.61 -0.53
N THR A 25 5.36 -8.46 -0.49
CA THR A 25 4.56 -8.09 -1.67
C THR A 25 4.81 -6.66 -2.13
N GLY A 26 4.97 -5.71 -1.20
CA GLY A 26 5.23 -4.30 -1.50
C GLY A 26 6.62 -4.08 -2.09
N ALA A 27 7.64 -4.75 -1.54
CA ALA A 27 8.99 -4.72 -2.09
C ALA A 27 9.06 -5.38 -3.47
N ARG A 28 8.32 -6.48 -3.69
CA ARG A 28 8.24 -7.15 -5.00
C ARG A 28 7.59 -6.26 -6.06
N GLN A 29 6.41 -5.68 -5.78
CA GLN A 29 5.75 -4.79 -6.74
C GLN A 29 6.63 -3.59 -7.06
N TRP A 30 7.31 -3.02 -6.05
CA TRP A 30 8.24 -1.92 -6.26
C TRP A 30 9.36 -2.26 -7.23
N ARG A 31 9.95 -3.46 -7.10
CA ARG A 31 10.98 -3.95 -8.04
C ARG A 31 10.43 -4.12 -9.44
N GLU A 32 9.25 -4.73 -9.61
CA GLU A 32 8.64 -4.92 -10.92
C GLU A 32 8.36 -3.59 -11.64
N VAL A 33 7.90 -2.57 -10.91
CA VAL A 33 7.68 -1.22 -11.46
C VAL A 33 8.98 -0.56 -11.93
N ILE A 34 10.08 -0.77 -11.21
CA ILE A 34 11.39 -0.22 -11.59
C ILE A 34 12.00 -0.97 -12.78
N ASP A 35 11.88 -2.30 -12.79
CA ASP A 35 12.46 -3.15 -13.84
C ASP A 35 11.70 -3.02 -15.17
N HIS A 36 10.41 -2.67 -15.14
CA HIS A 36 9.53 -2.56 -16.30
C HIS A 36 8.68 -1.26 -16.29
N PRO A 37 9.30 -0.08 -16.45
CA PRO A 37 8.63 1.20 -16.21
C PRO A 37 7.48 1.52 -17.18
N GLU A 38 7.49 0.97 -18.40
CA GLU A 38 6.39 1.09 -19.37
C GLU A 38 5.23 0.12 -19.13
N THR A 39 5.41 -0.85 -18.22
CA THR A 39 4.41 -1.89 -17.96
C THR A 39 3.62 -1.56 -16.69
N PRO A 40 2.29 -1.36 -16.77
CA PRO A 40 1.49 -1.16 -15.57
C PRO A 40 1.43 -2.46 -14.75
N VAL A 41 1.65 -2.34 -13.44
CA VAL A 41 1.60 -3.47 -12.49
C VAL A 41 0.44 -3.29 -11.52
N ALA A 42 -0.45 -4.29 -11.46
CA ALA A 42 -1.57 -4.33 -10.53
C ALA A 42 -1.42 -5.53 -9.57
N LEU A 43 -1.43 -5.25 -8.27
CA LEU A 43 -1.31 -6.25 -7.21
C LEU A 43 -2.14 -5.85 -5.99
N TRP A 44 -2.76 -6.83 -5.33
CA TRP A 44 -3.42 -6.61 -4.04
C TRP A 44 -2.41 -6.69 -2.89
N HIS A 45 -2.58 -5.81 -1.90
CA HIS A 45 -1.76 -5.78 -0.69
C HIS A 45 -2.66 -5.92 0.54
N ARG A 46 -2.24 -6.75 1.49
CA ARG A 46 -2.88 -6.83 2.80
C ARG A 46 -2.55 -5.56 3.58
N LEU A 47 -3.57 -4.96 4.19
CA LEU A 47 -3.40 -3.81 5.07
C LEU A 47 -2.83 -4.25 6.43
N SER A 48 -1.86 -3.50 6.93
CA SER A 48 -1.37 -3.55 8.30
C SER A 48 -2.24 -2.66 9.19
N PRO A 49 -2.64 -3.13 10.39
CA PRO A 49 -3.64 -2.45 11.21
C PRO A 49 -3.15 -1.19 11.95
N GLN A 50 -1.84 -0.92 11.98
CA GLN A 50 -1.25 0.21 12.72
C GLN A 50 0.20 0.41 12.29
N TRP A 51 0.64 1.69 12.20
CA TRP A 51 2.02 2.07 11.85
C TRP A 51 3.03 1.67 12.94
#